data_AF-A0A7C3NGG2-F1
#
_entry.id   AF-A0A7C3NGG2-F1
#
_cell.length_a   1.000
_cell.length_b   1.000
_cell.length_c   1.000
_cell.angle_alpha   90.00
_cell.angle_beta   90.00
_cell.angle_gamma   90.00
#
_symmetry.space_group_name_H-M   'P 1'
#
loop_
_entity.id
_entity.type
_entity.pdbx_description
1 polymer ?
#
loop_
_entity_poly.entity_id
_entity_poly.type
_entity_poly.pdbx_seq_one_letter_code
_entity_poly.pdbx_strand_id
1 'polypeptide(L)' 'MKLTLDTTLGTILDDPRAKAVLDKQFPGVSSNPMIAMAKGMTLKMILSLPQAAQMGFTQEKAEALLAEINKVL' A
#
# COMPACT_ATOMS: atom_id res chain seq x y z
N MET A 1 -5.51 -11.51 10.84
CA MET A 1 -4.62 -10.40 11.27
C MET A 1 -5.11 -9.14 10.57
N LYS A 2 -5.27 -8.01 11.26
CA LYS A 2 -5.79 -6.78 10.64
C LYS A 2 -4.62 -5.89 10.23
N LEU A 3 -4.53 -5.55 8.95
CA LEU A 3 -3.55 -4.58 8.46
C LEU A 3 -4.02 -3.15 8.77
N THR A 4 -3.06 -2.28 9.06
CA THR A 4 -3.24 -0.87 9.45
C THR A 4 -2.25 0.03 8.73
N LEU A 5 -2.30 1.34 8.97
CA LEU A 5 -1.34 2.28 8.38
C LEU A 5 0.11 2.05 8.87
N ASP A 6 0.29 1.39 10.02
CA ASP A 6 1.61 1.01 10.53
C ASP A 6 2.14 -0.29 9.90
N THR A 7 1.36 -0.94 9.03
CA THR A 7 1.82 -2.10 8.25
C THR A 7 2.80 -1.65 7.16
N THR A 8 3.86 -2.42 6.96
CA THR A 8 4.82 -2.18 5.88
C THR A 8 4.23 -2.52 4.52
N LEU A 9 4.65 -1.79 3.48
CA LEU A 9 4.25 -2.11 2.11
C LEU A 9 4.71 -3.52 1.71
N GLY A 10 5.87 -3.97 2.21
CA GLY A 10 6.36 -5.34 2.02
C GLY A 10 5.34 -6.39 2.45
N THR A 11 4.77 -6.26 3.66
CA THR A 11 3.75 -7.20 4.16
C THR A 11 2.52 -7.28 3.25
N ILE A 12 2.11 -6.18 2.62
CA ILE A 12 1.00 -6.17 1.66
C ILE A 12 1.39 -6.86 0.36
N LEU A 13 2.64 -6.68 -0.09
CA LEU A 13 3.14 -7.28 -1.33
C LEU A 13 3.43 -8.77 -1.21
N ASP A 14 3.72 -9.25 0.00
CA ASP A 14 4.04 -10.66 0.28
C ASP A 14 2.77 -11.54 0.33
N ASP A 15 1.59 -10.99 0.64
CA ASP A 15 0.30 -11.70 0.51
C ASP A 15 -0.30 -11.48 -0.89
N PRO A 16 -0.48 -12.54 -1.71
CA PRO A 16 -0.98 -12.40 -3.07
C PRO A 16 -2.40 -11.83 -3.15
N ARG A 17 -3.24 -12.02 -2.13
CA ARG A 17 -4.60 -11.47 -2.06
C ARG A 17 -4.55 -9.98 -1.79
N ALA A 18 -3.73 -9.56 -0.83
CA ALA A 18 -3.52 -8.15 -0.52
C ALA A 18 -2.88 -7.39 -1.68
N LYS A 19 -1.87 -7.99 -2.32
CA LYS A 19 -1.24 -7.47 -3.54
C LYS A 19 -2.23 -7.28 -4.67
N ALA A 20 -3.14 -8.23 -4.91
CA ALA A 20 -4.15 -8.10 -5.96
C ALA A 20 -5.08 -6.90 -5.74
N VAL A 21 -5.47 -6.63 -4.48
CA VAL A 21 -6.28 -5.44 -4.14
C VAL A 21 -5.47 -4.15 -4.34
N LEU A 22 -4.20 -4.15 -3.92
CA LEU A 22 -3.28 -3.02 -4.14
C LEU A 22 -3.12 -2.70 -5.63
N ASP A 23 -2.81 -3.70 -6.46
CA ASP A 23 -2.61 -3.53 -7.91
C ASP A 23 -3.88 -3.06 -8.61
N LYS A 24 -5.06 -3.49 -8.14
CA LYS A 24 -6.35 -3.05 -8.67
C LYS A 24 -6.64 -1.58 -8.38
N GLN A 25 -6.27 -1.08 -7.20
CA GLN A 25 -6.54 0.31 -6.82
C GLN A 25 -5.43 1.28 -7.24
N PHE A 26 -4.18 0.80 -7.29
CA PHE A 26 -3.00 1.60 -7.62
C PHE A 26 -2.14 0.88 -8.68
N PRO A 27 -2.62 0.85 -9.94
CA PRO A 27 -1.89 0.22 -11.02
C PRO A 27 -0.50 0.88 -11.17
N GLY A 28 0.54 0.05 -11.26
CA GLY A 28 1.93 0.49 -11.42
C GLY A 28 2.72 0.67 -10.12
N VAL A 29 2.10 0.65 -8.94
CA VAL A 29 2.84 0.75 -7.66
C VAL A 29 3.78 -0.43 -7.46
N SER A 30 3.29 -1.65 -7.65
CA SER A 30 4.11 -2.87 -7.49
C SER A 30 5.25 -3.00 -8.50
N SER A 31 5.19 -2.24 -9.60
CA SER A 31 6.20 -2.22 -10.67
C SER A 31 7.06 -0.94 -10.64
N ASN A 32 6.86 -0.05 -9.68
CA ASN A 32 7.62 1.19 -9.57
C ASN A 32 9.10 0.88 -9.26
N PRO A 33 10.08 1.50 -9.93
CA PRO A 33 11.50 1.25 -9.66
C PRO A 33 11.91 1.52 -8.21
N MET A 34 11.20 2.40 -7.50
CA MET A 34 11.43 2.69 -6.07
C MET A 34 10.71 1.73 -5.12
N ILE A 35 9.99 0.72 -5.63
CA ILE A 35 9.20 -0.22 -4.80
C ILE A 35 10.09 -0.98 -3.81
N ALA A 36 11.32 -1.29 -4.21
CA ALA A 36 12.29 -1.97 -3.33
C ALA A 36 12.61 -1.15 -2.08
N MET A 37 12.71 0.18 -2.20
CA MET A 37 12.88 1.07 -1.05
C MET A 37 11.59 1.19 -0.24
N ALA A 38 10.45 1.34 -0.92
CA ALA A 38 9.15 1.51 -0.26
C ALA A 38 8.70 0.26 0.51
N LYS A 39 9.14 -0.95 0.12
CA LYS A 39 8.84 -2.21 0.81
C LYS A 39 9.16 -2.19 2.31
N GLY A 40 10.26 -1.54 2.69
CA GLY A 40 10.68 -1.42 4.09
C GLY A 40 9.93 -0.35 4.89
N MET A 41 9.11 0.47 4.23
CA MET A 41 8.42 1.60 4.86
C MET A 41 6.98 1.21 5.22
N THR A 42 6.45 1.81 6.30
CA THR A 42 5.03 1.70 6.65
C THR A 42 4.18 2.52 5.68
N LEU A 43 2.91 2.15 5.50
CA LEU A 43 1.98 2.95 4.70
C LEU A 43 1.89 4.40 5.21
N LYS A 44 1.91 4.58 6.53
CA LYS A 44 1.93 5.90 7.19
C LYS A 44 3.15 6.72 6.77
N MET A 45 4.33 6.10 6.72
CA MET A 45 5.55 6.78 6.29
C MET A 45 5.55 7.09 4.80
N ILE A 46 4.97 6.21 3.97
CA ILE A 46 4.80 6.46 2.53
C ILE A 46 3.87 7.66 2.32
N LEU A 47 2.75 7.72 3.04
CA LEU A 47 1.79 8.84 2.99
C LEU A 47 2.39 10.19 3.36
N SER A 48 3.43 10.22 4.20
CA SER A 48 4.10 11.48 4.55
C SER A 48 5.07 11.97 3.46
N LEU A 49 5.33 11.17 2.42
CA LEU A 49 6.18 11.56 1.30
C LEU A 49 5.34 12.36 0.27
N PRO A 50 5.81 13.52 -0.20
CA PRO A 50 5.08 14.31 -1.19
C PRO A 50 4.73 13.53 -2.47
N GLN A 51 5.63 12.63 -2.88
CA GLN A 51 5.45 11.77 -4.05
C GLN A 51 4.27 10.79 -3.94
N ALA A 52 3.89 10.37 -2.72
CA ALA A 52 2.73 9.50 -2.54
C ALA A 52 1.44 10.22 -2.93
N ALA A 53 1.26 11.45 -2.46
CA ALA A 53 0.13 12.29 -2.84
C ALA A 53 0.12 12.60 -4.35
N GLN A 54 1.29 12.83 -4.97
CA GLN A 54 1.41 13.03 -6.42
C GLN A 54 0.98 11.80 -7.23
N MET A 55 1.17 10.59 -6.68
CA MET A 55 0.70 9.34 -7.28
C MET A 55 -0.75 8.99 -6.89
N GLY A 56 -1.46 9.89 -6.20
CA GLY A 56 -2.83 9.65 -5.74
C GLY A 56 -2.95 8.71 -4.54
N PHE A 57 -1.83 8.35 -3.90
CA PHE A 57 -1.81 7.61 -2.65
C PHE A 57 -2.01 8.57 -1.48
N THR A 58 -3.27 8.86 -1.16
CA THR A 58 -3.70 9.71 -0.03
C THR A 58 -4.13 8.86 1.16
N GLN A 59 -4.27 9.49 2.34
CA GLN A 59 -4.70 8.79 3.55
C GLN A 59 -6.05 8.09 3.36
N GLU A 60 -7.03 8.78 2.78
CA GLU A 60 -8.35 8.21 2.47
C GLU A 60 -8.24 6.95 1.59
N LYS A 61 -7.40 7.01 0.55
CA LYS A 61 -7.19 5.89 -0.36
C LYS A 61 -6.45 4.74 0.32
N ALA A 62 -5.50 5.03 1.20
CA ALA A 62 -4.81 4.00 1.99
C ALA A 62 -5.75 3.32 3.00
N GLU A 63 -6.63 4.07 3.65
CA GLU A 63 -7.63 3.53 4.57
C GLU A 63 -8.67 2.67 3.82
N ALA A 64 -9.13 3.12 2.66
CA ALA A 64 -10.01 2.34 1.79
C ALA A 64 -9.34 1.04 1.29
N LEU A 65 -8.07 1.13 0.88
CA LEU A 65 -7.25 -0.02 0.51
C LEU A 65 -7.17 -1.04 1.66
N LEU A 66 -6.82 -0.58 2.86
CA LEU A 66 -6.72 -1.43 4.04
C LEU A 66 -8.07 -2.06 4.41
N ALA A 67 -9.17 -1.32 4.27
CA ALA A 67 -10.50 -1.87 4.50
C ALA A 67 -10.83 -3.01 3.53
N GLU A 68 -10.50 -2.86 2.25
CA GLU A 68 -10.69 -3.91 1.24
C GLU A 68 -9.77 -5.11 1.45
N ILE A 69 -8.48 -4.88 1.73
CA ILE A 69 -7.53 -5.95 2.02
C ILE A 69 -8.01 -6.76 3.24
N ASN A 70 -8.42 -6.10 4.32
CA ASN A 70 -8.89 -6.77 5.52
C ASN A 70 -10.18 -7.60 5.33
N LYS A 71 -10.93 -7.41 4.23
CA LYS A 71 -12.08 -8.27 3.90
C LYS A 71 -11.68 -9.58 3.22
N VAL A 72 -10.49 -9.63 2.62
CA VAL A 72 -10.02 -10.78 1.82
C VAL A 72 -8.89 -11.57 2.48
N LEU A 73 -8.35 -11.05 3.59
CA LEU A 73 -7.32 -11.70 4.41
C LEU A 73 -7.90 -12.74 5.38
#